data_AF-F3CFX0-F1
#
_entry.id   AF-F3CFX0-F1
#
_cell.length_a   1.000
_cell.length_b   1.000
_cell.length_c   1.000
_cell.angle_alpha   90.00
_cell.angle_beta   90.00
_cell.angle_gamma   90.00
#
_symmetry.space_group_name_H-M   'P 1'
#
loop_
_entity.id
_entity.type
_entity.pdbx_description
1 polymer ?
#
loop_
_entity_poly.entity_id
_entity_poly.type
_entity_poly.pdbx_seq_one_letter_code
_entity_poly.pdbx_strand_id
1 'polypeptide(L)'
;HMNNILEINVEERWVRVQTGVVKDQLNAALKPHGLFFAPELSTSNRATIGGMINTDASGQGSCTYGKTRDHVLELTTVLLGGSYVNSQAFIAAP
;
A
#
# COMPACT_ATOMS: atom_id res chain seq x y z
N HIS A 1 2.40 -7.09 -14.29
CA HIS A 1 2.04 -5.84 -15.00
C HIS A 1 1.49 -4.83 -13.98
N MET A 2 1.51 -3.54 -14.29
CA MET A 2 1.16 -2.47 -13.33
C MET A 2 1.91 -2.60 -12.00
N ASN A 3 3.23 -2.78 -12.07
CA ASN A 3 4.10 -3.10 -10.94
C ASN A 3 5.24 -2.07 -10.75
N ASN A 4 4.98 -0.83 -11.14
CA ASN A 4 5.92 0.26 -10.94
C ASN A 4 5.66 0.96 -9.59
N ILE A 5 6.76 1.29 -8.90
CA ILE A 5 6.75 2.28 -7.83
C ILE A 5 6.88 3.64 -8.52
N LEU A 6 5.89 4.51 -8.33
CA LEU A 6 5.77 5.77 -9.05
C LEU A 6 6.50 6.89 -8.33
N GLU A 7 6.46 6.89 -7.00
CA GLU A 7 7.04 7.95 -6.17
C GLU A 7 7.26 7.46 -4.74
N ILE A 8 8.39 7.82 -4.14
CA ILE A 8 8.70 7.61 -2.72
C ILE A 8 8.96 8.99 -2.10
N ASN A 9 8.09 9.43 -1.20
CA ASN A 9 8.30 10.63 -0.41
C ASN A 9 8.82 10.22 0.98
N VAL A 10 10.13 10.37 1.18
CA VAL A 10 10.80 9.98 2.43
C VAL A 10 10.49 10.96 3.57
N GLU A 11 10.37 12.24 3.24
CA GLU A 11 10.13 13.31 4.22
C GLU A 11 8.75 13.17 4.85
N GLU A 12 7.72 13.00 4.02
CA GLU A 12 6.32 12.84 4.45
C GLU A 12 5.92 11.37 4.68
N ARG A 13 6.84 10.43 4.43
CA ARG A 13 6.69 8.98 4.68
C ARG A 13 5.50 8.33 3.98
N TRP A 14 5.33 8.60 2.69
CA TRP A 14 4.37 7.90 1.85
C TRP A 14 4.98 7.42 0.54
N VAL A 15 4.32 6.44 -0.08
CA VAL A 15 4.74 5.88 -1.36
C VAL A 15 3.53 5.72 -2.27
N ARG A 16 3.70 6.09 -3.54
CA ARG A 16 2.67 5.90 -4.57
C ARG A 16 3.12 4.79 -5.50
N VAL A 17 2.28 3.77 -5.63
CA VAL A 17 2.59 2.54 -6.37
C VAL A 17 1.43 2.13 -7.26
N GLN A 18 1.74 1.35 -8.29
CA GLN A 18 0.72 0.62 -9.02
C GLN A 18 0.30 -0.64 -8.25
N THR A 19 -0.94 -1.09 -8.47
CA THR A 19 -1.59 -2.16 -7.69
C THR A 19 -0.90 -3.52 -7.79
N GLY A 20 -0.13 -3.78 -8.85
CA GLY A 20 0.61 -5.01 -9.07
C GLY A 20 2.00 -5.06 -8.44
N VAL A 21 2.44 -3.99 -7.74
CA VAL A 21 3.70 -4.03 -6.98
C VAL A 21 3.59 -5.10 -5.90
N VAL A 22 4.62 -5.96 -5.79
CA VAL A 22 4.71 -6.99 -4.75
C VAL A 22 5.27 -6.38 -3.46
N LYS A 23 4.77 -6.81 -2.29
CA LYS A 23 5.23 -6.32 -0.98
C LYS A 23 6.75 -6.33 -0.83
N ASP A 24 7.40 -7.45 -1.15
CA ASP A 24 8.86 -7.56 -1.00
C ASP A 24 9.61 -6.63 -1.96
N GLN A 25 9.09 -6.41 -3.17
CA GLN A 25 9.62 -5.41 -4.10
C GLN A 25 9.50 -4.00 -3.51
N LEU A 26 8.35 -3.66 -2.91
CA LEU A 26 8.16 -2.37 -2.24
C LEU A 26 9.13 -2.19 -1.08
N ASN A 27 9.23 -3.18 -0.18
CA ASN A 27 10.13 -3.10 0.97
C ASN A 27 11.60 -3.07 0.58
N ALA A 28 12.00 -3.75 -0.51
CA ALA A 28 13.35 -3.64 -1.05
C ALA A 28 13.67 -2.21 -1.52
N ALA A 29 12.71 -1.51 -2.13
CA ALA A 29 12.86 -0.12 -2.57
C ALA A 29 12.85 0.88 -1.40
N LEU A 30 12.10 0.59 -0.33
CA LEU A 30 12.03 1.46 0.85
C LEU A 30 13.22 1.30 1.80
N LYS A 31 13.85 0.12 1.81
CA LYS A 31 14.96 -0.24 2.72
C LYS A 31 16.13 0.77 2.73
N PRO A 32 16.62 1.30 1.60
CA PRO A 32 17.69 2.31 1.60
C PRO A 32 17.33 3.60 2.34
N HIS A 33 16.04 3.89 2.51
CA HIS A 33 15.52 5.06 3.21
C HIS A 33 15.22 4.79 4.69
N GLY A 34 15.48 3.56 5.18
CA GLY A 34 15.10 3.16 6.54
C GLY A 34 13.59 3.02 6.74
N LEU A 35 12.82 2.92 5.66
CA LEU A 35 11.36 2.78 5.66
C LEU A 35 10.96 1.36 5.25
N PHE A 36 9.73 0.97 5.62
CA PHE A 36 9.09 -0.26 5.18
C PHE A 36 7.57 -0.13 5.23
N PHE A 37 6.88 -0.88 4.38
CA PHE A 37 5.44 -1.12 4.44
C PHE A 37 5.17 -2.25 5.43
N ALA A 38 4.44 -1.94 6.50
CA ALA A 38 4.40 -2.75 7.71
C ALA A 38 3.53 -4.02 7.68
N PRO A 39 2.39 -4.09 6.97
CA PRO A 39 1.56 -5.29 6.95
C PRO A 39 2.35 -6.54 6.51
N GLU A 40 2.54 -7.48 7.42
CA GLU A 40 3.36 -8.69 7.20
C GLU A 40 2.50 -9.91 6.86
N LEU A 41 2.94 -10.71 5.88
CA LEU A 41 2.19 -11.85 5.34
C LEU A 41 3.13 -13.01 5.05
N SER A 42 2.70 -14.25 5.28
CA SER A 42 3.49 -15.45 4.92
C SER A 42 3.72 -15.62 3.42
N THR A 43 2.98 -14.87 2.58
CA THR A 43 3.05 -14.88 1.11
C THR A 43 3.63 -13.58 0.54
N SER A 44 4.45 -12.86 1.32
CA SER A 44 5.01 -11.54 0.98
C SER A 44 5.69 -11.45 -0.40
N ASN A 45 6.30 -12.54 -0.85
CA ASN A 45 7.03 -12.62 -2.12
C ASN A 45 6.13 -12.64 -3.37
N ARG A 46 4.80 -12.74 -3.20
CA ARG A 46 3.80 -12.76 -4.28
C ARG A 46 2.58 -11.90 -4.01
N ALA A 47 2.37 -11.47 -2.76
CA ALA A 47 1.26 -10.59 -2.39
C ALA A 47 1.46 -9.21 -3.03
N THR A 48 0.49 -8.79 -3.85
CA THR A 48 0.49 -7.47 -4.47
C THR A 48 -0.21 -6.45 -3.58
N ILE A 49 0.20 -5.18 -3.66
CA ILE A 49 -0.43 -4.10 -2.88
C ILE A 49 -1.93 -4.02 -3.13
N GLY A 50 -2.38 -4.13 -4.38
CA GLY A 50 -3.80 -4.15 -4.72
C GLY A 50 -4.56 -5.35 -4.12
N GLY A 51 -3.94 -6.53 -4.10
CA GLY A 51 -4.54 -7.71 -3.46
C GLY A 51 -4.63 -7.57 -1.94
N MET A 52 -3.62 -6.95 -1.33
CA MET A 52 -3.62 -6.65 0.10
C MET A 52 -4.74 -5.66 0.46
N ILE A 53 -4.93 -4.61 -0.35
CA ILE A 53 -5.99 -3.62 -0.15
C ILE A 53 -7.37 -4.26 -0.31
N ASN A 54 -7.55 -5.13 -1.32
CA ASN A 54 -8.81 -5.82 -1.58
C ASN A 54 -9.29 -6.67 -0.40
N THR A 55 -8.35 -7.31 0.29
CA THR A 55 -8.64 -8.28 1.37
C THR A 55 -8.47 -7.70 2.78
N ASP A 56 -8.18 -6.40 2.91
CA ASP A 56 -7.72 -5.77 4.16
C ASP A 56 -6.67 -6.61 4.87
N ALA A 57 -5.62 -6.97 4.12
CA ALA A 57 -4.65 -7.95 4.57
C ALA A 57 -4.00 -7.52 5.89
N SER A 58 -3.82 -8.50 6.77
CA SER A 58 -3.25 -8.34 8.10
C SER A 58 -2.42 -9.56 8.46
N GLY A 59 -1.50 -9.40 9.41
CA GLY A 59 -0.70 -10.50 9.90
C GLY A 59 0.12 -10.10 11.12
N GLN A 60 1.28 -10.73 11.29
CA GLN A 60 2.16 -10.45 12.43
C GLN A 60 2.56 -8.96 12.41
N GLY A 61 2.53 -8.32 13.58
CA GLY A 61 2.79 -6.89 13.70
C GLY A 61 1.58 -5.98 13.43
N SER A 62 0.43 -6.49 12.99
CA SER A 62 -0.77 -5.65 12.79
C SER A 62 -1.30 -5.01 14.07
N CYS A 63 -1.10 -5.62 15.24
CA CYS A 63 -1.40 -4.98 16.52
C CYS A 63 -0.49 -3.78 16.85
N THR A 64 0.71 -3.73 16.26
CA THR A 64 1.70 -2.68 16.51
C THR A 64 1.67 -1.60 15.42
N TYR A 65 1.52 -2.01 14.17
CA TYR A 65 1.65 -1.13 13.01
C TYR A 65 0.33 -0.89 12.27
N GLY A 66 -0.75 -1.63 12.58
CA GLY A 66 -2.02 -1.57 11.86
C GLY A 66 -2.12 -2.56 10.71
N LYS A 67 -3.31 -2.60 10.10
CA LYS A 67 -3.66 -3.43 8.93
C LYS A 67 -3.43 -2.65 7.64
N THR A 68 -3.63 -3.31 6.50
CA THR A 68 -3.46 -2.66 5.19
C THR A 68 -4.28 -1.37 5.07
N ARG A 69 -5.57 -1.36 5.46
CA ARG A 69 -6.40 -0.15 5.38
C ARG A 69 -5.84 1.04 6.14
N ASP A 70 -5.12 0.82 7.24
CA ASP A 70 -4.59 1.87 8.10
C ASP A 70 -3.39 2.58 7.43
N HIS A 71 -2.88 2.04 6.32
CA HIS A 71 -1.76 2.57 5.54
C HIS A 71 -2.17 3.09 4.16
N VAL A 72 -3.48 3.08 3.83
CA VAL A 72 -3.97 3.55 2.53
C VAL A 72 -4.39 5.02 2.67
N LEU A 73 -3.66 5.92 2.01
CA LEU A 73 -3.95 7.35 2.00
C LEU A 73 -4.85 7.76 0.83
N GLU A 74 -4.63 7.17 -0.35
CA GLU A 74 -5.35 7.48 -1.58
C GLU A 74 -5.48 6.23 -2.46
N LEU A 75 -6.60 6.13 -3.19
CA LEU A 75 -6.84 5.10 -4.21
C LEU A 75 -7.40 5.73 -5.48
N THR A 76 -6.77 5.42 -6.61
CA THR A 76 -7.37 5.60 -7.94
C THR A 76 -8.01 4.29 -8.37
N THR A 77 -9.33 4.28 -8.50
CA THR A 77 -10.12 3.08 -8.79
C THR A 77 -10.93 3.26 -10.08
N VAL A 78 -11.06 2.19 -10.86
CA VAL A 78 -11.99 2.15 -12.00
C VAL A 78 -13.22 1.37 -11.56
N LEU A 79 -14.39 2.01 -11.63
CA LEU A 79 -15.67 1.40 -11.28
C LEU A 79 -16.27 0.65 -12.47
N LEU A 80 -17.34 -0.10 -12.20
CA LEU A 80 -18.19 -0.66 -13.26
C LEU A 80 -18.65 0.46 -14.19
N GLY A 81 -18.52 0.26 -15.50
CA GLY A 81 -18.80 1.29 -16.51
C GLY A 81 -17.59 2.16 -16.88
N GLY A 82 -16.42 1.93 -16.29
CA GLY A 82 -15.16 2.55 -16.72
C GLY A 82 -14.92 3.95 -16.15
N SER A 83 -15.75 4.42 -15.22
CA SER A 83 -15.53 5.70 -14.54
C SER A 83 -14.38 5.60 -13.55
N TYR A 84 -13.63 6.69 -13.40
CA TYR A 84 -12.53 6.80 -12.46
C TYR A 84 -13.01 7.50 -11.18
N VAL A 85 -12.62 6.95 -10.04
CA VAL A 85 -12.78 7.58 -8.73
C VAL A 85 -11.42 7.71 -8.08
N ASN A 86 -11.10 8.92 -7.63
CA ASN A 86 -10.02 9.17 -6.70
C ASN A 86 -10.63 9.34 -5.30
N SER A 87 -10.25 8.47 -4.38
CA SER A 87 -10.71 8.49 -2.99
C SER A 87 -9.52 8.68 -2.06
N GLN A 88 -9.69 9.53 -1.06
CA GLN A 88 -8.69 9.77 -0.03
C GLN A 88 -9.20 9.30 1.33
N ALA A 89 -8.28 8.89 2.20
CA ALA A 89 -8.60 8.53 3.57
C ALA A 89 -9.22 9.73 4.29
N PHE A 90 -10.33 9.48 4.98
CA PHE A 90 -10.91 10.51 5.84
C PHE A 90 -10.05 10.64 7.09
N ILE A 91 -9.20 11.65 7.12
CA ILE A 91 -8.50 12.06 8.33
C ILE A 91 -9.41 13.07 9.02
N ALA A 92 -10.12 12.64 10.06
CA ALA A 92 -10.80 13.59 10.93
C ALA A 92 -9.75 14.58 11.47
N ALA A 93 -10.00 15.88 11.33
CA ALA A 93 -9.18 16.89 11.99
C ALA A 93 -9.09 16.56 13.50
N PRO A 94 -7.92 16.76 14.14
CA PRO A 94 -7.72 16.43 15.55
C PRO A 94 -8.72 17.12 16.47
#